data_AF-A0A0V0H129-F1
#
_entry.id   AF-A0A0V0H129-F1
#
_cell.length_a   1.000
_cell.length_b   1.000
_cell.length_c   1.000
_cell.angle_alpha   90.00
_cell.angle_beta   90.00
_cell.angle_gamma   90.00
#
_symmetry.space_group_name_H-M   'P 1'
#
loop_
_entity.id
_entity.type
_entity.pdbx_description
1 polymer ?
#
loop_
_entity_poly.entity_id
_entity_poly.type
_entity_poly.pdbx_seq_one_letter_code
_entity_poly.pdbx_strand_id
1 'polypeptide(L)'
;MRYLAYMGGRAEAEGRTVEQQVLESNPVLEAFGNAKTVRNNNSSRFGKFVEIQFDQRGRISGAAIRTYLLERSRVCQVSDPERNYHCFYMICAAPPKDIQRYKLDNPQSFHYLNQSNCYQLDGVDDSKEYLATRRAMDVVGISSEEQD
;
A
#
# COMPACT_ATOMS: atom_id res chain seq x y z
N MET A 1 -11.05 5.88 -9.98
CA MET A 1 -11.63 6.47 -8.74
C MET A 1 -11.61 7.99 -8.72
N ARG A 2 -10.52 8.66 -9.12
CA ARG A 2 -10.43 10.14 -9.14
C ARG A 2 -11.59 10.85 -9.86
N TYR A 3 -12.05 10.32 -11.01
CA TYR A 3 -13.19 10.88 -11.72
C TYR A 3 -14.50 10.84 -10.92
N LEU A 4 -14.82 9.69 -10.31
CA LEU A 4 -16.02 9.55 -9.48
C LEU A 4 -15.95 10.42 -8.21
N ALA A 5 -14.77 10.50 -7.59
CA ALA A 5 -14.53 11.41 -6.46
C ALA A 5 -14.75 12.88 -6.85
N TYR A 6 -14.30 13.28 -8.04
CA TYR A 6 -14.51 14.64 -8.55
C TYR A 6 -15.99 14.93 -8.86
N MET A 7 -16.69 13.99 -9.50
CA MET A 7 -18.09 14.16 -9.92
C MET A 7 -19.09 14.02 -8.75
N GLY A 8 -18.80 13.16 -7.77
CA GLY A 8 -19.69 12.84 -6.65
C GLY A 8 -19.35 13.57 -5.35
N GLY A 9 -18.28 14.36 -5.34
CA GLY A 9 -17.73 15.01 -4.15
C GLY A 9 -18.52 16.25 -3.69
N ARG A 10 -18.50 16.51 -2.38
CA ARG A 10 -18.99 17.77 -1.80
C ARG A 10 -18.06 18.92 -2.17
N ALA A 11 -18.62 20.04 -2.61
CA ALA A 11 -17.92 21.33 -2.52
C ALA A 11 -17.70 21.63 -1.03
N GLU A 12 -16.43 21.76 -0.63
CA GLU A 12 -15.99 22.32 0.66
C GLU A 12 -16.58 21.66 1.92
N ALA A 13 -16.08 20.46 2.26
CA ALA A 13 -16.21 19.95 3.63
C ALA A 13 -14.82 19.87 4.26
N GLU A 14 -14.58 20.65 5.31
CA GLU A 14 -13.41 20.53 6.18
C GLU A 14 -13.46 19.18 6.92
N GLY A 15 -12.68 18.19 6.47
CA GLY A 15 -12.59 16.87 7.11
C GLY A 15 -12.09 15.75 6.19
N ARG A 16 -11.84 14.57 6.76
CA ARG A 16 -11.50 13.34 5.99
C ARG A 16 -12.75 12.90 5.21
N THR A 17 -12.79 13.14 3.91
CA THR A 17 -13.94 12.73 3.11
C THR A 17 -13.86 11.24 2.74
N VAL A 18 -15.01 10.60 2.50
CA VAL A 18 -15.06 9.19 2.07
C VAL A 18 -14.26 8.99 0.79
N GLU A 19 -14.33 9.95 -0.13
CA GLU A 19 -13.57 9.95 -1.38
C GLU A 19 -12.06 9.98 -1.13
N GLN A 20 -11.61 10.81 -0.18
CA GLN A 20 -10.20 10.88 0.18
C GLN A 20 -9.74 9.57 0.82
N GLN A 21 -10.52 9.00 1.75
CA GLN A 21 -10.19 7.69 2.35
C GLN A 21 -10.10 6.58 1.31
N VAL A 22 -11.00 6.58 0.32
CA VAL A 22 -10.98 5.62 -0.78
C VAL A 22 -9.74 5.79 -1.66
N LEU A 23 -9.34 7.03 -1.95
CA LEU A 23 -8.13 7.29 -2.73
C LEU A 23 -6.86 6.90 -1.96
N GLU A 24 -6.78 7.22 -0.67
CA GLU A 24 -5.64 6.90 0.20
C GLU A 24 -5.59 5.41 0.60
N SER A 25 -6.68 4.66 0.46
CA SER A 25 -6.63 3.21 0.64
C SER A 25 -5.75 2.50 -0.40
N ASN A 26 -5.53 3.10 -1.58
CA ASN A 26 -4.74 2.49 -2.63
C ASN A 26 -3.26 2.37 -2.26
N PRO A 27 -2.55 3.44 -1.85
CA PRO A 27 -1.17 3.32 -1.35
C PRO A 27 -0.98 2.21 -0.33
N VAL A 28 -1.91 2.09 0.64
CA VAL A 28 -1.89 1.04 1.66
C VAL A 28 -2.01 -0.34 1.01
N LEU A 29 -3.03 -0.55 0.18
CA LEU A 29 -3.26 -1.85 -0.46
C LEU A 29 -2.15 -2.22 -1.47
N GLU A 30 -1.55 -1.24 -2.13
CA GLU A 30 -0.43 -1.46 -3.05
C GLU A 30 0.85 -1.80 -2.29
N ALA A 31 1.14 -1.14 -1.17
CA ALA A 31 2.30 -1.46 -0.33
C ALA A 31 2.27 -2.93 0.16
N PHE A 32 1.10 -3.41 0.59
CA PHE A 32 0.96 -4.76 1.17
C PHE A 32 0.54 -5.84 0.17
N GLY A 33 0.00 -5.45 -0.99
CA GLY A 33 -0.60 -6.37 -1.95
C GLY A 33 0.04 -6.37 -3.32
N ASN A 34 0.95 -5.43 -3.61
CA ASN A 34 1.71 -5.42 -4.85
C ASN A 34 3.17 -5.80 -4.63
N ALA A 35 3.76 -6.33 -5.69
CA ALA A 35 5.18 -6.70 -5.74
C ALA A 35 5.72 -6.54 -7.16
N LYS A 36 7.05 -6.48 -7.28
CA LYS A 36 7.71 -6.59 -8.58
C LYS A 36 7.66 -8.04 -9.07
N THR A 37 7.23 -8.21 -10.31
CA THR A 37 7.26 -9.47 -11.06
C THR A 37 8.09 -9.30 -12.31
N VAL A 38 8.32 -10.38 -13.07
CA VAL A 38 9.02 -10.32 -14.36
C VAL A 38 8.35 -9.34 -15.35
N ARG A 39 7.01 -9.22 -15.31
CA ARG A 39 6.23 -8.45 -16.30
C ARG A 39 5.85 -7.04 -15.86
N ASN A 40 5.81 -6.80 -14.55
CA ASN A 40 5.32 -5.54 -13.99
C ASN A 40 5.99 -5.28 -12.64
N ASN A 41 6.57 -4.08 -12.49
CA ASN A 41 7.23 -3.63 -11.26
C ASN A 41 6.26 -3.35 -10.11
N ASN A 42 4.97 -3.13 -10.41
CA ASN A 42 3.91 -2.91 -9.42
C ASN A 42 2.72 -3.86 -9.70
N SER A 43 2.98 -5.17 -9.76
CA SER A 43 1.93 -6.17 -10.00
C SER A 43 1.10 -6.39 -8.75
N SER A 44 -0.22 -6.19 -8.84
CA SER A 44 -1.13 -6.66 -7.79
C SER A 44 -1.11 -8.18 -7.70
N ARG A 45 -0.93 -8.68 -6.48
CA ARG A 45 -0.92 -10.11 -6.14
C ARG A 45 -2.15 -10.51 -5.34
N PHE A 46 -3.20 -9.71 -5.44
CA PHE A 46 -4.53 -9.93 -4.90
C PHE A 46 -5.56 -9.34 -5.87
N GLY A 47 -6.77 -9.89 -5.88
CA GLY A 47 -7.93 -9.28 -6.51
C GLY A 47 -8.56 -8.24 -5.58
N LYS A 48 -9.08 -7.16 -6.16
CA LYS A 48 -9.75 -6.08 -5.42
C LYS A 48 -11.08 -5.75 -6.10
N PHE A 49 -12.16 -5.80 -5.34
CA PHE A 49 -13.46 -5.25 -5.74
C PHE A 49 -13.74 -4.02 -4.88
N VAL A 50 -13.95 -2.87 -5.53
CA VAL A 50 -14.28 -1.62 -4.86
C VAL A 50 -15.73 -1.28 -5.17
N GLU A 51 -16.55 -1.26 -4.13
CA GLU A 51 -17.93 -0.81 -4.16
C GLU A 51 -17.97 0.67 -3.76
N ILE A 52 -18.55 1.52 -4.60
CA ILE A 52 -18.79 2.93 -4.28
C ILE A 52 -20.30 3.11 -4.13
N GLN A 53 -20.70 3.65 -2.98
CA GLN A 53 -22.09 3.82 -2.61
C GLN A 53 -22.49 5.27 -2.80
N PHE A 54 -23.67 5.48 -3.38
CA PHE A 54 -24.22 6.80 -3.66
C PHE A 54 -25.51 7.01 -2.88
N ASP A 55 -25.75 8.24 -2.41
CA ASP A 55 -27.02 8.64 -1.85
C ASP A 55 -28.07 8.93 -2.94
N GLN A 56 -29.31 9.22 -2.51
CA GLN A 56 -30.42 9.56 -3.42
C GLN A 56 -30.15 10.80 -4.29
N ARG A 57 -29.15 11.62 -3.96
CA ARG A 57 -28.74 12.81 -4.72
C ARG A 57 -27.54 12.54 -5.63
N GLY A 58 -27.10 11.27 -5.74
CA GLY A 58 -25.95 10.88 -6.57
C GLY A 58 -24.60 11.24 -5.99
N ARG A 59 -24.53 11.57 -4.69
CA ARG A 59 -23.27 11.91 -4.00
C ARG A 59 -22.67 10.69 -3.36
N ILE A 60 -21.34 10.63 -3.26
CA ILE A 60 -20.68 9.50 -2.59
C ILE A 60 -21.03 9.52 -1.11
N SER A 61 -21.64 8.43 -0.64
CA SER A 61 -22.08 8.25 0.75
C SER A 61 -21.25 7.22 1.51
N GLY A 62 -20.57 6.33 0.79
CA GLY A 62 -19.78 5.25 1.37
C GLY A 62 -18.94 4.53 0.33
N ALA A 63 -18.04 3.69 0.80
CA ALA A 63 -17.31 2.76 -0.04
C ALA A 63 -16.91 1.52 0.74
N ALA A 64 -16.82 0.39 0.04
CA ALA A 64 -16.36 -0.87 0.61
C ALA A 64 -15.34 -1.52 -0.33
N ILE A 65 -14.27 -2.06 0.25
CA ILE A 65 -13.24 -2.77 -0.51
C ILE A 65 -13.26 -4.23 -0.07
N ARG A 66 -13.44 -5.14 -1.03
CA ARG A 66 -13.34 -6.58 -0.82
C ARG A 66 -12.10 -7.08 -1.54
N THR A 67 -11.21 -7.73 -0.79
CA THR A 67 -9.97 -8.32 -1.32
C THR A 67 -10.14 -9.82 -1.52
N TYR A 68 -9.53 -10.34 -2.57
CA TYR A 68 -9.62 -11.75 -2.96
C TYR A 68 -8.22 -12.31 -3.24
N LEU A 69 -8.01 -13.58 -2.90
CA LEU A 69 -6.89 -14.38 -3.41
C LEU A 69 -5.51 -13.71 -3.32
N LEU A 70 -5.13 -13.24 -2.13
CA LEU A 70 -3.76 -12.79 -1.89
C LEU A 70 -2.79 -13.96 -2.11
N GLU A 71 -1.74 -13.76 -2.92
CA GLU A 71 -0.68 -14.73 -3.15
C GLU A 71 0.22 -14.86 -1.91
N ARG A 72 -0.24 -15.63 -0.93
CA ARG A 72 0.47 -15.81 0.35
C ARG A 72 1.84 -16.49 0.19
N SER A 73 1.99 -17.36 -0.81
CA SER A 73 3.24 -18.07 -1.08
C SER A 73 4.43 -17.13 -1.32
N ARG A 74 4.17 -15.95 -1.90
CA ARG A 74 5.19 -14.93 -2.19
C ARG A 74 5.96 -14.47 -0.95
N VAL A 75 5.31 -14.48 0.22
CA VAL A 75 5.97 -14.07 1.47
C VAL A 75 7.16 -14.97 1.78
N CYS A 76 7.01 -16.28 1.58
CA CYS A 76 8.03 -17.26 1.94
C CYS A 76 8.95 -17.63 0.77
N GLN A 77 8.48 -17.49 -0.47
CA GLN A 77 9.17 -17.92 -1.67
C GLN A 77 9.08 -16.86 -2.77
N VAL A 78 10.24 -16.38 -3.21
CA VAL A 78 10.37 -15.39 -4.30
C VAL A 78 11.30 -15.95 -5.37
N SER A 79 10.89 -15.85 -6.63
CA SER A 79 11.72 -16.25 -7.77
C SER A 79 12.56 -15.07 -8.25
N ASP A 80 13.82 -15.29 -8.63
CA ASP A 80 14.61 -14.26 -9.31
C ASP A 80 14.09 -14.03 -10.74
N PRO A 81 13.94 -12.79 -11.25
CA PRO A 81 14.28 -11.49 -10.66
C PRO A 81 13.11 -10.71 -10.02
N GLU A 82 12.17 -11.39 -9.36
CA GLU A 82 11.02 -10.78 -8.68
C GLU A 82 11.38 -10.22 -7.28
N ARG A 83 10.48 -9.43 -6.68
CA ARG A 83 10.55 -9.01 -5.28
C ARG A 83 9.43 -9.65 -4.45
N ASN A 84 9.64 -9.65 -3.14
CA ASN A 84 8.55 -9.79 -2.18
C ASN A 84 7.63 -8.54 -2.21
N TYR A 85 6.60 -8.51 -1.37
CA TYR A 85 5.72 -7.34 -1.25
C TYR A 85 6.49 -6.06 -0.88
N HIS A 86 6.04 -4.93 -1.43
CA HIS A 86 6.76 -3.66 -1.29
C HIS A 86 6.95 -3.22 0.16
N CYS A 87 5.96 -3.48 1.03
CA CYS A 87 5.99 -3.11 2.44
C CYS A 87 7.25 -3.61 3.17
N PHE A 88 7.80 -4.78 2.80
CA PHE A 88 9.01 -5.31 3.41
C PHE A 88 10.28 -4.52 3.06
N TYR A 89 10.35 -3.99 1.85
CA TYR A 89 11.49 -3.16 1.43
C TYR A 89 11.33 -1.74 1.96
N MET A 90 10.10 -1.22 1.97
CA MET A 90 9.74 0.06 2.58
C MET A 90 10.13 0.11 4.06
N ILE A 91 9.80 -0.93 4.85
CA ILE A 91 10.13 -0.95 6.28
C ILE A 91 11.63 -1.07 6.53
N CYS A 92 12.38 -1.79 5.68
CA CYS A 92 13.84 -1.81 5.75
C CYS A 92 14.48 -0.44 5.38
N ALA A 93 13.75 0.42 4.67
CA ALA A 93 14.13 1.78 4.31
C ALA A 93 13.48 2.85 5.21
N ALA A 94 12.89 2.46 6.34
CA ALA A 94 12.23 3.36 7.28
C ALA A 94 13.22 4.34 7.94
N PRO A 95 12.74 5.40 8.62
CA PRO A 95 13.60 6.30 9.38
C PRO A 95 14.48 5.55 10.40
N PRO A 96 15.70 6.05 10.72
CA PRO A 96 16.63 5.36 11.61
C PRO A 96 16.05 4.99 12.98
N LYS A 97 15.10 5.80 13.49
CA LYS A 97 14.37 5.54 14.72
C LYS A 97 13.61 4.22 14.67
N ASP A 98 12.91 3.96 13.57
CA ASP A 98 12.08 2.77 13.40
C ASP A 98 12.95 1.56 13.09
N ILE A 99 14.01 1.74 12.27
CA ILE A 99 15.01 0.69 12.03
C ILE A 99 15.62 0.21 13.34
N GLN A 100 16.02 1.14 14.23
CA GLN A 100 16.59 0.79 15.52
C GLN A 100 15.55 0.15 16.46
N ARG A 101 14.32 0.68 16.50
CA ARG A 101 13.23 0.16 17.33
C ARG A 101 12.87 -1.28 16.98
N TYR A 102 12.75 -1.56 15.68
CA TYR A 102 12.33 -2.86 15.16
C TYR A 102 13.50 -3.80 14.85
N LYS A 103 14.75 -3.38 15.13
CA LYS A 103 15.98 -4.14 14.87
C LYS A 103 16.07 -4.59 13.40
N LEU A 104 15.75 -3.68 12.50
CA LEU A 104 15.79 -3.91 11.06
C LEU A 104 17.21 -3.71 10.54
N ASP A 105 17.48 -4.30 9.40
CA ASP A 105 18.77 -4.23 8.71
C ASP A 105 18.51 -4.17 7.19
N ASN A 106 19.56 -4.27 6.37
CA ASN A 106 19.45 -4.32 4.92
C ASN A 106 18.56 -5.49 4.47
N PRO A 107 17.68 -5.32 3.46
CA PRO A 107 16.88 -6.42 2.91
C PRO A 107 17.65 -7.72 2.61
N GLN A 108 18.93 -7.61 2.24
CA GLN A 108 19.82 -8.74 1.96
C GLN A 108 20.07 -9.67 3.17
N SER A 109 19.91 -9.18 4.40
CA SER A 109 20.12 -9.98 5.60
C SER A 109 18.92 -10.90 5.92
N PHE A 110 17.75 -10.62 5.33
CA PHE A 110 16.52 -11.37 5.60
C PHE A 110 16.30 -12.48 4.58
N HIS A 111 16.14 -13.72 5.09
CA HIS A 111 15.90 -14.90 4.26
C HIS A 111 14.70 -14.79 3.30
N TYR A 112 13.67 -14.00 3.64
CA TYR A 112 12.49 -13.82 2.78
C TYR A 112 12.65 -12.69 1.75
N LEU A 113 13.73 -11.93 1.82
CA LEU A 113 14.00 -10.82 0.90
C LEU A 113 15.25 -11.03 0.04
N ASN A 114 16.10 -12.01 0.39
CA ASN A 114 17.36 -12.29 -0.29
C ASN A 114 17.36 -13.52 -1.22
N GLN A 115 16.18 -14.09 -1.49
CA GLN A 115 16.03 -15.21 -2.44
C GLN A 115 16.15 -14.77 -3.91
N SER A 116 16.00 -13.47 -4.17
CA SER A 116 16.26 -12.86 -5.47
C SER A 116 17.34 -11.80 -5.36
N ASN A 117 17.97 -11.45 -6.48
CA ASN A 117 18.97 -10.37 -6.53
C ASN A 117 18.33 -8.99 -6.78
N CYS A 118 17.01 -8.87 -6.65
CA CYS A 118 16.30 -7.63 -6.86
C CYS A 118 15.92 -6.98 -5.54
N TYR A 119 16.67 -5.95 -5.16
CA TYR A 119 16.43 -5.21 -3.92
C TYR A 119 15.89 -3.80 -4.18
N GLN A 120 16.22 -3.22 -5.33
CA GLN A 120 15.82 -1.86 -5.73
C GLN A 120 14.97 -1.92 -7.01
N LEU A 121 14.14 -0.90 -7.18
CA LEU A 121 13.30 -0.69 -8.35
C LEU A 121 13.65 0.65 -9.00
N ASP A 122 13.78 0.64 -10.32
CA ASP A 122 14.10 1.86 -11.06
C ASP A 122 13.01 2.91 -10.87
N GLY A 123 13.41 4.09 -10.41
CA GLY A 123 12.52 5.23 -10.20
C GLY A 123 11.63 5.15 -8.96
N VAL A 124 11.81 4.16 -8.09
CA VAL A 124 11.07 4.03 -6.82
C VAL A 124 12.02 4.21 -5.65
N ASP A 125 11.62 5.05 -4.70
CA ASP A 125 12.34 5.30 -3.45
C ASP A 125 11.53 4.69 -2.29
N ASP A 126 11.92 3.48 -1.87
CA ASP A 126 11.22 2.72 -0.83
C ASP A 126 11.08 3.53 0.49
N SER A 127 11.99 4.46 0.79
CA SER A 127 11.91 5.33 1.98
C SER A 127 10.81 6.39 1.87
N LYS A 128 10.62 6.96 0.67
CA LYS A 128 9.54 7.92 0.40
C LYS A 128 8.19 7.22 0.35
N GLU A 129 8.15 6.02 -0.25
CA GLU A 129 6.94 5.19 -0.30
C GLU A 129 6.51 4.74 1.11
N TYR A 130 7.46 4.43 2.00
CA TYR A 130 7.18 4.15 3.40
C TYR A 130 6.44 5.33 4.08
N LEU A 131 6.98 6.54 3.95
CA LEU A 131 6.37 7.74 4.52
C LEU A 131 5.01 8.07 3.88
N ALA A 132 4.87 7.86 2.57
CA ALA A 132 3.60 8.03 1.87
C ALA A 132 2.55 7.03 2.38
N THR A 133 2.95 5.78 2.59
CA THR A 133 2.09 4.72 3.12
C THR A 133 1.63 5.03 4.54
N ARG A 134 2.54 5.45 5.43
CA ARG A 134 2.19 5.89 6.80
C ARG A 134 1.18 7.05 6.79
N ARG A 135 1.40 8.07 5.96
CA ARG A 135 0.43 9.17 5.80
C ARG A 135 -0.93 8.69 5.28
N ALA A 136 -0.93 7.76 4.33
CA ALA A 136 -2.17 7.19 3.81
C ALA A 136 -2.93 6.39 4.88
N MET A 137 -2.22 5.64 5.74
CA MET A 137 -2.80 4.97 6.91
C MET A 137 -3.47 5.95 7.87
N ASP A 138 -2.85 7.10 8.14
CA ASP A 138 -3.42 8.17 8.98
C ASP A 138 -4.75 8.70 8.41
N VAL A 139 -4.81 8.91 7.09
CA VAL A 139 -6.02 9.42 6.41
C VAL A 139 -7.14 8.38 6.40
N VAL A 140 -6.81 7.11 6.17
CA VAL A 140 -7.75 5.98 6.25
C VAL A 140 -8.28 5.81 7.69
N GLY A 141 -7.54 6.28 8.69
CA GLY A 141 -7.95 6.31 10.09
C GLY A 141 -7.33 5.21 10.95
N ILE A 142 -6.23 4.61 10.50
CA ILE A 142 -5.44 3.67 11.29
C ILE A 142 -4.61 4.51 12.27
N SER A 143 -4.80 4.30 13.56
CA SER A 143 -4.12 5.04 14.63
C SER A 143 -2.62 4.73 14.67
N SER A 144 -1.82 5.61 15.27
CA SER A 144 -0.38 5.35 15.41
C SER A 144 -0.07 4.09 16.22
N GLU A 145 -0.95 3.69 17.14
CA GLU A 145 -0.83 2.44 17.89
C GLU A 145 -1.10 1.22 17.01
N GLU A 146 -2.09 1.28 16.10
CA GLU A 146 -2.36 0.20 15.13
C GLU A 146 -1.29 0.11 14.04
N GLN A 147 -0.59 1.20 13.73
CA GLN A 147 0.51 1.21 12.77
C GLN A 147 1.85 0.75 13.36
N ASP A 148 1.97 0.66 14.69
CA ASP A 148 3.20 0.36 15.43
C ASP A 148 3.38 -1.13 15.74
#